data_AF-X0TKH8-F1
#
_entry.id   AF-X0TKH8-F1
#
_cell.length_a   1.000
_cell.length_b   1.000
_cell.length_c   1.000
_cell.angle_alpha   90.00
_cell.angle_beta   90.00
_cell.angle_gamma   90.00
#
_symmetry.space_group_name_H-M   'P 1'
#
loop_
_entity.id
_entity.type
_entity.pdbx_description
1 polymer ?
#
loop_
_entity_poly.entity_id
_entity_poly.type
_entity_poly.pdbx_seq_one_letter_code
_entity_poly.pdbx_strand_id
1 'polypeptide(L)'
;MGIISMKPGRDRMVTLDELERRPDPEPMGSRHAPVRYDEAIHRTIEVMAVMGMRPKTMELALTHQESMLLAILDLEGASQVNGLEAVNQMGIMMSETQKVRFTMTVGMSIFACTNLALSGRSILVSAKHTLKADLRKQITAGVASYA
;
A
#
# COMPACT_ATOMS: atom_id res chain seq x y z
N MET A 1 -12.95 -7.97 -7.01
CA MET A 1 -11.70 -8.75 -6.84
C MET A 1 -10.64 -7.99 -7.59
N GLY A 2 -9.65 -7.48 -6.86
CA GLY A 2 -8.56 -6.72 -7.46
C GLY A 2 -7.61 -7.66 -8.19
N ILE A 3 -6.71 -7.11 -8.99
CA ILE A 3 -5.76 -7.92 -9.75
C ILE A 3 -4.37 -7.31 -9.62
N ILE A 4 -3.43 -8.13 -9.15
CA ILE A 4 -2.00 -7.85 -9.27
C ILE A 4 -1.49 -8.53 -10.55
N SER A 5 -1.18 -7.72 -11.56
CA SER A 5 -0.52 -8.19 -12.77
C SER A 5 0.99 -8.26 -12.55
N MET A 6 1.52 -9.48 -12.61
CA MET A 6 2.93 -9.79 -12.33
C MET A 6 3.66 -10.29 -13.59
N LYS A 7 4.97 -10.07 -13.66
CA LYS A 7 5.84 -10.71 -14.65
C LYS A 7 6.34 -12.06 -14.11
N PRO A 8 5.98 -13.20 -14.74
CA PRO A 8 6.42 -14.52 -14.30
C PRO A 8 7.95 -14.64 -14.25
N GLY A 9 8.47 -15.31 -13.23
CA GLY A 9 9.92 -15.52 -13.02
C GLY A 9 10.69 -14.29 -12.52
N ARG A 10 10.01 -13.14 -12.38
CA ARG A 10 10.61 -11.87 -11.95
C ARG A 10 9.98 -11.35 -10.67
N ASP A 11 8.66 -11.49 -10.57
CA ASP A 11 7.83 -11.02 -9.48
C ASP A 11 7.20 -12.23 -8.78
N ARG A 12 6.90 -12.13 -7.47
CA ARG A 12 6.30 -13.23 -6.70
C ARG A 12 5.29 -12.73 -5.67
N MET A 13 4.29 -13.57 -5.42
CA MET A 13 3.40 -13.39 -4.26
C MET A 13 4.19 -13.65 -2.96
N VAL A 14 3.82 -12.91 -1.92
CA VAL A 14 4.38 -13.03 -0.59
C VAL A 14 3.28 -12.98 0.46
N THR A 15 3.59 -13.48 1.64
CA THR A 15 2.76 -13.36 2.84
C THR A 15 3.24 -12.23 3.74
N LEU A 16 2.40 -11.77 4.66
CA LEU A 16 2.80 -10.76 5.64
C LEU A 16 3.94 -11.28 6.53
N ASP A 17 3.86 -12.53 7.00
CA ASP A 17 4.92 -13.20 7.77
C ASP A 17 6.27 -13.23 7.04
N GLU A 18 6.27 -13.39 5.71
CA GLU A 18 7.49 -13.31 4.92
C GLU A 18 8.06 -11.89 4.87
N LEU A 19 7.20 -10.87 4.81
CA LEU A 19 7.63 -9.47 4.87
C LEU A 19 8.25 -9.13 6.22
N GLU A 20 7.68 -9.63 7.33
CA GLU A 20 8.18 -9.39 8.69
C GLU A 20 9.59 -9.96 8.92
N ARG A 21 9.91 -11.07 8.25
CA ARG A 21 11.22 -11.72 8.31
C ARG A 21 12.28 -11.07 7.43
N ARG A 22 11.93 -10.06 6.63
CA ARG A 22 12.89 -9.32 5.81
C ARG A 22 13.83 -8.52 6.72
N PRO A 23 15.10 -8.37 6.32
CA PRO A 23 16.00 -7.45 7.01
C PRO A 23 15.48 -6.02 6.92
N ASP A 24 15.85 -5.20 7.90
CA ASP A 24 15.57 -3.77 7.86
C ASP A 24 16.22 -3.14 6.62
N PRO A 25 15.51 -2.25 5.90
CA PRO A 25 16.06 -1.62 4.72
C PRO A 25 17.13 -0.59 5.10
N GLU A 26 18.25 -0.61 4.37
CA GLU A 26 19.36 0.32 4.62
C GLU A 26 18.97 1.76 4.24
N PRO A 27 19.24 2.76 5.11
CA PRO A 27 19.07 4.17 4.77
C PRO A 27 19.93 4.58 3.56
N MET A 28 19.32 5.19 2.55
CA MET A 28 20.03 5.67 1.36
C MET A 28 20.42 7.14 1.53
N GLY A 29 21.48 7.37 2.32
CA GLY A 29 21.99 8.70 2.64
C GLY A 29 21.17 9.43 3.70
N SER A 30 21.51 10.71 3.93
CA SER A 30 21.00 11.46 5.09
C SER A 30 19.54 11.92 4.99
N ARG A 31 18.82 11.62 3.89
CA ARG A 31 17.45 12.10 3.62
C ARG A 31 16.43 11.02 3.28
N HIS A 32 16.86 9.78 3.08
CA HIS A 32 15.99 8.66 2.69
C HIS A 32 16.11 7.55 3.72
N ALA A 33 15.17 7.55 4.67
CA ALA A 33 14.95 6.43 5.58
C ALA A 33 13.76 5.62 5.02
N PRO A 34 13.99 4.43 4.45
CA PRO A 34 12.92 3.60 3.93
C PRO A 34 12.02 3.09 5.07
N VAL A 35 10.74 2.99 4.79
CA VAL A 35 9.78 2.32 5.69
C VAL A 35 9.75 0.85 5.30
N ARG A 36 9.78 -0.05 6.29
CA ARG A 36 9.64 -1.49 6.03
C ARG A 36 8.26 -1.79 5.42
N TYR A 37 8.20 -2.77 4.53
CA TYR A 37 6.96 -3.15 3.87
C TYR A 37 5.88 -3.64 4.84
N ASP A 38 6.23 -4.53 5.78
CA ASP A 38 5.33 -5.04 6.82
C ASP A 38 4.82 -3.92 7.73
N GLU A 39 5.70 -3.03 8.17
CA GLU A 39 5.35 -1.87 9.00
C GLU A 39 4.31 -0.98 8.32
N ALA A 40 4.49 -0.71 7.03
CA ALA A 40 3.54 0.08 6.27
C ALA A 40 2.17 -0.60 6.17
N ILE A 41 2.13 -1.92 5.92
CA ILE A 41 0.89 -2.70 5.87
C ILE A 41 0.17 -2.69 7.23
N HIS A 42 0.88 -2.98 8.32
CA HIS A 42 0.32 -2.98 9.67
C HIS A 42 -0.28 -1.63 10.04
N ARG A 43 0.46 -0.54 9.82
CA ARG A 43 -0.05 0.82 10.09
C ARG A 43 -1.26 1.18 9.23
N THR A 44 -1.31 0.72 7.98
CA THR A 44 -2.49 0.90 7.13
C THR A 44 -3.70 0.16 7.71
N ILE A 45 -3.54 -1.10 8.12
CA ILE A 45 -4.60 -1.90 8.73
C ILE A 45 -5.09 -1.27 10.03
N GLU A 46 -4.19 -0.81 10.89
CA GLU A 46 -4.53 -0.12 12.15
C GLU A 46 -5.37 1.14 11.90
N VAL A 47 -4.96 1.98 10.95
CA VAL A 47 -5.70 3.22 10.62
C VAL A 47 -7.07 2.90 10.05
N MET A 48 -7.18 1.93 9.15
CA MET A 48 -8.47 1.50 8.60
C MET A 48 -9.40 0.96 9.70
N ALA A 49 -8.86 0.20 10.65
CA ALA A 49 -9.64 -0.37 11.75
C ALA A 49 -10.26 0.71 12.65
N VAL A 50 -9.54 1.83 12.89
CA VAL A 50 -10.09 3.00 13.60
C VAL A 50 -11.30 3.60 12.86
N MET A 51 -11.34 3.44 11.53
CA MET A 51 -12.41 3.94 10.67
C MET A 51 -13.50 2.88 10.40
N GLY A 52 -13.50 1.77 11.13
CA GLY A 52 -14.49 0.69 10.98
C GLY A 52 -14.29 -0.19 9.75
N MET A 53 -13.18 -0.04 9.04
CA MET A 53 -12.84 -0.87 7.88
C MET A 53 -11.79 -1.92 8.25
N ARG A 54 -11.92 -3.13 7.69
CA ARG A 54 -10.93 -4.19 7.88
C ARG A 54 -10.64 -4.91 6.57
N PRO A 55 -9.41 -5.40 6.36
CA PRO A 55 -9.15 -6.27 5.22
C PRO A 55 -9.83 -7.62 5.43
N LYS A 56 -10.71 -7.99 4.49
CA LYS A 56 -11.30 -9.33 4.36
C LYS A 56 -10.30 -10.31 3.76
N THR A 57 -9.60 -9.87 2.71
CA THR A 57 -8.50 -10.60 2.08
C THR A 57 -7.39 -9.61 1.74
N MET A 58 -6.17 -10.15 1.61
CA MET A 58 -4.99 -9.37 1.28
C MET A 58 -4.11 -10.18 0.33
N GLU A 59 -3.74 -9.53 -0.76
CA GLU A 59 -2.79 -10.05 -1.74
C GLU A 59 -1.55 -9.15 -1.75
N LEU A 60 -0.38 -9.75 -1.56
CA LEU A 60 0.91 -9.04 -1.52
C LEU A 60 1.84 -9.62 -2.56
N ALA A 61 2.55 -8.76 -3.28
CA ALA A 61 3.54 -9.17 -4.26
C ALA A 61 4.80 -8.30 -4.19
N LEU A 62 5.95 -8.94 -4.31
CA LEU A 62 7.23 -8.27 -4.50
C LEU A 62 7.62 -8.29 -5.97
N THR A 63 8.03 -7.12 -6.48
CA THR A 63 8.54 -6.98 -7.84
C THR A 63 10.04 -7.28 -7.89
N HIS A 64 10.60 -7.51 -9.08
CA HIS A 64 12.03 -7.70 -9.37
C HIS A 64 13.04 -7.19 -8.33
N GLN A 65 13.93 -8.07 -7.90
CA GLN A 65 14.93 -7.83 -6.85
C GLN A 65 14.29 -7.35 -5.54
N GLU A 66 13.01 -7.67 -5.33
CA GLU A 66 12.24 -7.36 -4.13
C GLU A 66 12.23 -5.85 -3.80
N SER A 67 12.42 -5.03 -4.83
CA SER A 67 12.65 -3.59 -4.68
C SER A 67 11.36 -2.78 -4.54
N MET A 68 10.20 -3.41 -4.69
CA MET A 68 8.90 -2.76 -4.56
C MET A 68 7.84 -3.77 -4.13
N LEU A 69 6.96 -3.33 -3.24
CA LEU A 69 5.77 -4.03 -2.80
C LEU A 69 4.55 -3.48 -3.56
N LEU A 70 3.71 -4.40 -4.02
CA LEU A 70 2.32 -4.18 -4.42
C LEU A 70 1.43 -4.91 -3.43
N ALA A 71 0.41 -4.23 -2.91
CA ALA A 71 -0.61 -4.85 -2.08
C ALA A 71 -2.00 -4.49 -2.59
N ILE A 72 -2.93 -5.43 -2.52
CA ILE A 72 -4.36 -5.21 -2.69
C ILE A 72 -5.06 -5.75 -1.44
N LEU A 73 -5.85 -4.90 -0.80
CA LEU A 73 -6.68 -5.22 0.35
C LEU A 73 -8.13 -5.16 -0.10
N ASP A 74 -8.85 -6.28 -0.04
CA ASP A 74 -10.30 -6.26 -0.16
C ASP A 74 -10.88 -5.91 1.21
N LEU A 75 -11.72 -4.88 1.28
CA LEU A 75 -12.21 -4.32 2.52
C LEU A 75 -13.61 -4.81 2.86
N GLU A 76 -13.84 -5.10 4.13
CA GLU A 76 -15.17 -5.24 4.73
C GLU A 76 -15.48 -4.04 5.62
N GLY A 77 -16.76 -3.76 5.84
CA GLY A 77 -17.23 -2.63 6.64
C GLY A 77 -17.25 -1.29 5.90
N ALA A 78 -16.70 -1.21 4.68
CA ALA A 78 -16.77 -0.04 3.82
C ALA A 78 -18.15 0.07 3.12
N SER A 79 -19.21 0.10 3.92
CA SER A 79 -20.59 0.19 3.41
C SER A 79 -21.00 1.65 3.32
N GLN A 80 -21.13 2.15 2.09
CA GLN A 80 -21.72 3.44 1.71
C GLN A 80 -21.31 4.64 2.57
N VAL A 81 -20.14 5.20 2.28
CA VAL A 81 -19.85 6.58 2.67
C VAL A 81 -20.75 7.50 1.82
N ASN A 82 -21.84 7.98 2.40
CA ASN A 82 -22.66 9.09 1.87
C ASN A 82 -23.18 8.95 0.41
N GLY A 83 -23.61 7.76 -0.01
CA GLY A 83 -24.15 7.54 -1.37
C GLY A 83 -23.13 7.69 -2.50
N LEU A 84 -21.83 7.77 -2.17
CA LEU A 84 -20.72 7.68 -3.12
C LEU A 84 -20.28 6.22 -3.33
N GLU A 85 -19.69 5.99 -4.50
CA GLU A 85 -19.22 4.69 -5.01
C GLU A 85 -18.58 3.81 -3.92
N ALA A 86 -18.99 2.54 -3.83
CA ALA A 86 -18.54 1.63 -2.80
C ALA A 86 -17.01 1.43 -2.84
N VAL A 87 -16.29 1.90 -1.83
CA VAL A 87 -14.85 1.67 -1.70
C VAL A 87 -14.63 0.30 -1.09
N ASN A 88 -14.54 -0.73 -1.94
CA ASN A 88 -14.41 -2.11 -1.47
C ASN A 88 -12.96 -2.60 -1.50
N GLN A 89 -12.03 -1.83 -2.07
CA GLN A 89 -10.65 -2.25 -2.27
C GLN A 89 -9.66 -1.10 -2.08
N MET A 90 -8.47 -1.45 -1.59
CA MET A 90 -7.34 -0.56 -1.45
C MET A 90 -6.08 -1.16 -2.07
N GLY A 91 -5.44 -0.43 -2.96
CA GLY A 91 -4.12 -0.72 -3.50
C GLY A 91 -3.04 0.05 -2.76
N ILE A 92 -1.90 -0.59 -2.54
CA ILE A 92 -0.69 0.03 -2.00
C ILE A 92 0.46 -0.29 -2.94
N MET A 93 1.28 0.72 -3.25
CA MET A 93 2.52 0.56 -4.00
C MET A 93 3.62 1.32 -3.26
N MET A 94 4.73 0.65 -2.98
CA MET A 94 5.87 1.29 -2.31
C MET A 94 7.20 0.62 -2.61
N SER A 95 8.28 1.35 -2.42
CA SER A 95 9.65 0.85 -2.61
C SER A 95 10.51 1.25 -1.41
N GLU A 96 11.40 0.35 -0.99
CA GLU A 96 12.46 0.67 -0.03
C GLU A 96 13.57 1.54 -0.68
N THR A 97 13.60 1.64 -2.01
CA THR A 97 14.54 2.48 -2.75
C THR A 97 13.93 3.84 -3.11
N GLN A 98 14.72 4.74 -3.70
CA GLN A 98 14.25 6.05 -4.17
C GLN A 98 13.43 6.00 -5.50
N LYS A 99 13.16 4.80 -6.03
CA LYS A 99 12.51 4.60 -7.33
C LYS A 99 11.03 5.01 -7.32
N VAL A 100 10.29 4.65 -6.27
CA VAL A 100 8.83 4.83 -6.20
C VAL A 100 8.42 5.40 -4.84
N ARG A 101 7.37 6.22 -4.84
CA ARG A 101 6.77 6.78 -3.61
C ARG A 101 5.76 5.80 -3.02
N PHE A 102 5.63 5.82 -1.70
CA PHE A 102 4.49 5.19 -1.03
C PHE A 102 3.19 5.82 -1.53
N THR A 103 2.38 5.02 -2.22
CA THR A 103 1.15 5.41 -2.90
C THR A 103 0.02 4.50 -2.44
N MET A 104 -1.14 5.08 -2.15
CA MET A 104 -2.35 4.32 -1.84
C MET A 104 -3.45 4.71 -2.82
N THR A 105 -4.26 3.74 -3.23
CA THR A 105 -5.37 3.96 -4.16
C THR A 105 -6.56 3.23 -3.61
N VAL A 106 -7.75 3.81 -3.70
CA VAL A 106 -8.99 3.17 -3.21
C VAL A 106 -10.06 3.20 -4.29
N GLY A 107 -10.95 2.21 -4.27
CA GLY A 107 -12.07 2.15 -5.21
C GLY A 107 -12.86 0.84 -5.15
N MET A 108 -13.83 0.68 -6.04
CA MET A 108 -14.62 -0.55 -6.19
C MET A 108 -13.76 -1.73 -6.67
N SER A 109 -12.78 -1.43 -7.53
CA SER A 109 -11.84 -2.40 -8.08
C SER A 109 -10.47 -1.75 -8.24
N ILE A 110 -9.43 -2.43 -7.80
CA ILE A 110 -8.04 -1.98 -7.93
C ILE A 110 -7.29 -2.91 -8.87
N PHE A 111 -6.53 -2.30 -9.78
CA PHE A 111 -5.56 -2.99 -10.62
C PHE A 111 -4.18 -2.42 -10.36
N ALA A 112 -3.22 -3.31 -10.06
CA ALA A 112 -1.82 -2.97 -9.85
C ALA A 112 -0.95 -3.79 -10.80
N CYS A 113 0.02 -3.15 -11.46
CA CYS A 113 0.94 -3.80 -12.38
C CYS A 113 2.38 -3.44 -12.04
N THR A 114 3.28 -4.42 -12.21
CA THR A 114 4.71 -4.26 -11.93
C THR A 114 5.43 -3.32 -12.90
N ASN A 115 4.74 -2.83 -13.93
CA ASN A 115 5.16 -1.70 -14.78
C ASN A 115 4.79 -0.31 -14.22
N LEU A 116 4.49 -0.17 -12.92
CA LEU A 116 4.08 1.08 -12.27
C LEU A 116 2.67 1.58 -12.66
N ALA A 117 1.88 0.78 -13.36
CA ALA A 117 0.47 1.12 -13.59
C ALA A 117 -0.33 0.75 -12.33
N LEU A 118 -0.75 1.76 -11.58
CA LEU A 118 -1.75 1.64 -10.52
C LEU A 118 -2.97 2.43 -10.98
N SER A 119 -4.04 1.73 -11.38
CA SER A 119 -5.25 2.38 -11.88
C SER A 119 -6.38 2.32 -10.86
N GLY A 120 -6.93 3.49 -10.56
CA GLY A 120 -8.00 3.79 -9.60
C GLY A 120 -7.96 5.28 -9.25
N ARG A 121 -8.75 5.77 -8.30
CA ARG A 121 -8.60 7.17 -7.82
C ARG A 121 -7.38 7.24 -6.90
N SER A 122 -6.26 7.70 -7.43
CA SER A 122 -4.96 7.68 -6.74
C SER A 122 -4.88 8.71 -5.61
N ILE A 123 -4.43 8.27 -4.44
CA ILE A 123 -4.10 9.12 -3.29
C ILE A 123 -2.58 9.13 -3.14
N LEU A 124 -1.97 10.28 -3.39
CA LEU A 124 -0.55 10.45 -3.11
C LEU A 124 -0.38 10.66 -1.60
N VAL A 125 0.01 9.60 -0.88
CA VAL A 125 0.11 9.62 0.59
C VAL A 125 1.40 10.31 1.07
N SER A 126 2.45 10.41 0.25
CA SER A 126 3.62 11.23 0.60
C SER A 126 4.41 11.79 -0.58
N ALA A 127 5.15 12.88 -0.31
CA ALA A 127 6.28 13.33 -1.11
C ALA A 127 7.53 12.49 -0.78
N LYS A 128 8.50 12.44 -1.70
CA LYS A 128 9.77 11.65 -1.68
C LYS A 128 10.72 11.90 -0.47
N HIS A 129 10.28 12.59 0.57
CA HIS A 129 11.07 12.96 1.75
C HIS A 129 10.44 12.34 3.01
N THR A 130 11.03 11.27 3.53
CA THR A 130 10.50 10.49 4.66
C THR A 130 11.02 10.96 6.04
N LEU A 131 12.00 11.88 6.08
CA LEU A 131 12.73 12.22 7.32
C LEU A 131 11.91 12.89 8.43
N LYS A 132 10.69 13.37 8.11
CA LYS A 132 9.71 13.90 9.06
C LYS A 132 8.28 13.45 8.72
N ALA A 133 8.15 12.38 7.93
CA ALA A 133 6.86 11.88 7.50
C ALA A 133 6.22 11.10 8.64
N ASP A 134 5.21 11.70 9.28
CA ASP A 134 4.32 10.97 10.18
C ASP A 134 3.41 10.09 9.32
N LEU A 135 3.87 8.87 9.08
CA LEU A 135 3.20 7.88 8.24
C LEU A 135 1.76 7.63 8.70
N ARG A 136 1.52 7.65 10.02
CA ARG A 136 0.16 7.49 10.56
C ARG A 136 -0.72 8.67 10.18
N LYS A 137 -0.25 9.91 10.34
CA LYS A 137 -1.00 11.10 9.88
C LYS A 137 -1.25 11.09 8.39
N GLN A 138 -0.27 10.66 7.59
CA GLN A 138 -0.39 10.63 6.14
C GLN A 138 -1.39 9.57 5.66
N ILE A 139 -1.32 8.36 6.21
CA ILE A 139 -2.30 7.31 5.95
C ILE A 139 -3.68 7.77 6.43
N THR A 140 -3.78 8.33 7.64
CA THR A 140 -5.05 8.86 8.17
C THR A 140 -5.62 9.93 7.25
N ALA A 141 -4.83 10.91 6.81
CA ALA A 141 -5.28 11.94 5.87
C ALA A 141 -5.72 11.34 4.52
N GLY A 142 -5.00 10.33 4.03
CA GLY A 142 -5.37 9.61 2.82
C GLY A 142 -6.70 8.89 2.96
N VAL A 143 -6.88 8.08 4.00
CA VAL A 143 -8.10 7.32 4.23
C VAL A 143 -9.29 8.26 4.59
N ALA A 144 -9.07 9.29 5.40
CA ALA A 144 -10.10 10.28 5.77
C ALA A 144 -10.56 11.16 4.61
N SER A 145 -9.79 11.28 3.52
CA SER A 145 -10.28 11.96 2.31
C SER A 145 -11.38 11.19 1.56
N TYR A 146 -11.72 9.97 2.03
CA TYR A 146 -12.72 9.08 1.43
C TYR A 146 -13.82 8.60 2.39
N ALA A 147 -13.65 8.74 3.71
CA ALA A 147 -14.73 8.53 4.68
C ALA A 147 -15.52 9.82 4.90
#